data_AF-M3Y4U3-F1
#
_entry.id   AF-M3Y4U3-F1
#
_cell.length_a   1.000
_cell.length_b   1.000
_cell.length_c   1.000
_cell.angle_alpha   90.00
_cell.angle_beta   90.00
_cell.angle_gamma   90.00
#
_symmetry.space_group_name_H-M   'P 1'
#
loop_
_entity.id
_entity.type
_entity.pdbx_description
1 polymer ?
#
loop_
_entity_poly.entity_id
_entity_poly.type
_entity_poly.pdbx_seq_one_letter_code
_entity_poly.pdbx_strand_id
1 'polypeptide(L)'
;MGSHAEVENLDEDGYTQLDFHYQGITGRRVVLEKVTCATSPRWRSIALTLGILCLLKLVIAVILGTMAIWKSNSGSNPLKNDTFPSRNKENHSLPTQSSLEDHVTPTKSLRTTGDFSSSCPPNWIIHKNNCYLFSTSLTSWNRSKSQCSQLYSNLLKIDSAEELEFVVRHMSSQPDNSFWIGLSRHQTEGPWLWEDGSVFSSNLFQIRSTETQESSSHSCVWIHLSIIYDQLCSVPSYSICEKKLSIK
;
A
#
# COMPACT_ATOMS: atom_id res chain seq x y z
N MET A 1 70.47 39.07 -8.19
CA MET A 1 70.87 37.86 -8.93
C MET A 1 69.70 36.91 -8.93
N GLY A 2 69.11 36.63 -10.09
CA GLY A 2 67.90 35.82 -10.21
C GLY A 2 68.16 34.32 -10.24
N SER A 3 67.08 33.56 -10.12
CA SER A 3 66.79 32.38 -10.94
C SER A 3 65.29 32.06 -10.79
N HIS A 4 64.59 32.08 -11.92
CA HIS A 4 63.26 31.52 -12.14
C HIS A 4 63.38 30.03 -12.51
N ALA A 5 62.41 29.21 -12.08
CA ALA A 5 61.82 28.02 -12.71
C ALA A 5 61.00 27.32 -11.60
N GLU A 6 59.67 27.38 -11.56
CA GLU A 6 58.64 26.74 -12.41
C GLU A 6 58.52 25.22 -12.20
N VAL A 7 57.31 24.72 -12.45
CA VAL A 7 56.76 23.35 -12.29
C VAL A 7 56.07 23.17 -10.93
N GLU A 8 54.82 23.62 -10.78
CA GLU A 8 53.59 22.99 -11.31
C GLU A 8 53.44 21.56 -10.77
N ASN A 9 52.68 21.43 -9.68
CA ASN A 9 51.96 20.22 -9.30
C ASN A 9 50.75 20.67 -8.47
N LEU A 10 49.68 21.02 -9.17
CA LEU A 10 48.34 21.14 -8.65
C LEU A 10 47.57 19.90 -9.10
N ASP A 11 47.05 19.16 -8.13
CA ASP A 11 46.05 18.12 -8.27
C ASP A 11 44.73 18.59 -7.62
N GLU A 12 43.62 18.31 -8.30
CA GLU A 12 42.30 18.95 -8.16
C GLU A 12 41.50 18.64 -6.87
N ASP A 13 42.07 17.92 -5.89
CA ASP A 13 41.32 17.46 -4.71
C ASP A 13 41.86 17.98 -3.36
N GLY A 14 42.81 18.93 -3.36
CA GLY A 14 43.12 19.74 -2.17
C GLY A 14 43.67 18.98 -0.94
N TYR A 15 44.30 17.82 -1.11
CA TYR A 15 45.00 17.12 -0.01
C TYR A 15 46.51 17.12 -0.22
N THR A 16 47.26 17.46 0.83
CA THR A 16 48.72 17.34 0.85
C THR A 16 49.13 15.91 1.18
N GLN A 17 49.97 15.31 0.34
CA GLN A 17 50.62 14.03 0.62
C GLN A 17 51.79 14.26 1.58
N LEU A 18 51.68 13.76 2.81
CA LEU A 18 52.77 13.80 3.78
C LEU A 18 53.61 12.53 3.67
N ASP A 19 54.86 12.69 3.23
CA ASP A 19 55.86 11.63 3.20
C ASP A 19 56.69 11.68 4.50
N PHE A 20 56.77 10.56 5.22
CA PHE A 20 57.50 10.49 6.50
C PHE A 20 58.75 9.62 6.37
N HIS A 21 59.91 10.29 6.34
CA HIS A 21 61.20 9.63 6.50
C HIS A 21 61.61 9.64 7.98
N TYR A 22 61.70 8.45 8.60
CA TYR A 22 62.08 8.32 10.01
C TYR A 22 63.60 8.09 10.13
N GLN A 23 64.31 9.10 10.63
CA GLN A 23 65.64 8.93 11.24
C GLN A 23 65.61 9.49 12.65
N GLY A 24 65.76 8.59 13.62
CA GLY A 24 65.54 8.88 15.03
C GLY A 24 66.68 9.66 15.67
N ILE A 25 66.33 10.60 16.55
CA ILE A 25 67.22 11.13 17.61
C ILE A 25 66.38 11.46 18.85
N THR A 26 66.93 11.04 19.99
CA THR A 26 66.61 11.22 21.42
C THR A 26 65.64 12.32 21.85
N GLY A 27 64.74 11.93 22.76
CA GLY A 27 63.63 12.73 23.28
C GLY A 27 64.00 13.94 24.15
N ARG A 28 63.15 14.96 24.04
CA ARG A 28 63.00 16.08 24.97
C ARG A 28 61.51 16.23 25.28
N ARG A 29 61.11 16.22 26.55
CA ARG A 29 59.72 16.51 26.97
C ARG A 29 59.36 17.93 26.51
N VAL A 30 58.49 18.03 25.51
CA VAL A 30 57.73 19.26 25.26
C VAL A 30 56.49 19.17 26.14
N VAL A 31 56.42 20.06 27.13
CA VAL A 31 55.18 20.32 27.86
C VAL A 31 54.21 20.91 26.84
N LEU A 32 53.21 20.12 26.42
CA LEU A 32 52.08 20.61 25.66
C LEU A 32 51.25 21.47 26.61
N GLU A 33 51.47 22.78 26.56
CA GLU A 33 50.57 23.74 27.14
C GLU A 33 49.20 23.53 26.48
N LYS A 34 48.23 23.06 27.28
CA LYS A 34 46.85 22.91 26.82
C LYS A 34 46.37 24.32 26.49
N VAL A 35 46.28 24.65 25.21
CA VAL A 35 45.40 25.70 24.73
C VAL A 35 44.00 25.25 25.12
N THR A 36 43.51 25.76 26.25
CA THR A 36 42.12 25.60 26.64
C THR A 36 41.29 26.32 25.60
N CYS A 37 40.68 25.59 24.68
CA CYS A 37 39.59 26.12 23.90
C CYS A 37 38.51 26.58 24.89
N ALA A 38 38.25 27.88 24.90
CA ALA A 38 37.11 28.43 25.59
C ALA A 38 35.87 27.61 25.20
N THR A 39 35.23 26.99 26.18
CA THR A 39 33.94 26.34 25.99
C THR A 39 33.02 27.29 25.24
N SER A 40 32.59 26.87 24.06
CA SER A 40 31.56 27.54 23.25
C SER A 40 30.48 28.11 24.18
N PRO A 41 30.15 29.41 24.09
CA PRO A 41 29.14 30.00 24.93
C PRO A 41 27.84 29.19 24.84
N ARG A 42 27.29 28.76 25.98
CA ARG A 42 26.08 27.93 26.06
C ARG A 42 24.91 28.52 25.26
N TRP A 43 24.86 29.85 25.12
CA TRP A 43 23.84 30.54 24.32
C TRP A 43 23.90 30.21 22.82
N ARG A 44 25.07 29.87 22.25
CA ARG A 44 25.19 29.48 20.84
C ARG A 44 24.52 28.15 20.57
N SER A 45 24.73 27.16 21.45
CA SER A 45 24.05 25.87 21.35
C SER A 45 22.54 26.02 21.55
N ILE A 46 22.12 26.84 22.52
CA ILE A 46 20.70 27.13 22.75
C ILE A 46 20.08 27.82 21.52
N ALA A 47 20.74 28.84 20.95
CA ALA A 47 20.28 29.54 19.75
C ALA A 47 20.16 28.60 18.54
N LEU A 48 21.11 27.69 18.35
CA LEU A 48 21.04 26.67 17.29
C LEU A 48 19.89 25.71 17.51
N THR A 49 19.69 25.21 18.73
CA THR A 49 18.58 24.31 19.04
C THR A 49 17.22 24.97 18.85
N LEU A 50 17.08 26.23 19.27
CA LEU A 50 15.85 27.02 19.08
C LEU A 50 15.61 27.32 17.60
N GLY A 51 16.67 27.61 16.84
CA GLY A 51 16.59 27.81 15.39
C GLY A 51 16.11 26.54 14.67
N ILE A 52 16.71 25.39 14.98
CA ILE A 52 16.29 24.09 14.41
C ILE A 52 14.85 23.77 14.80
N LEU A 53 14.47 23.96 16.07
CA LEU A 53 13.10 23.73 16.54
C LEU A 53 12.09 24.63 15.81
N CYS A 54 12.43 25.91 15.59
CA CYS A 54 11.60 26.85 14.84
C CYS A 54 11.42 26.39 13.38
N LEU A 55 12.50 25.98 12.71
CA LEU A 55 12.44 25.47 11.34
C LEU A 55 11.57 24.22 11.24
N LEU A 56 11.71 23.27 12.18
CA LEU A 56 10.87 22.07 12.21
C LEU A 56 9.38 22.42 12.36
N LYS A 57 9.05 23.38 13.23
CA LYS A 57 7.66 23.83 13.41
C LYS A 57 7.11 24.53 12.16
N LEU A 58 7.92 25.34 11.48
CA LEU A 58 7.52 25.98 10.21
C LEU A 58 7.27 24.95 9.11
N VAL A 59 8.15 23.95 8.95
CA VAL A 59 7.98 22.88 7.96
C VAL A 59 6.69 22.10 8.24
N ILE A 60 6.42 21.73 9.49
CA ILE A 60 5.18 21.05 9.87
C ILE A 60 3.95 21.91 9.56
N ALA A 61 3.99 23.22 9.85
CA ALA A 61 2.88 24.12 9.55
C ALA A 61 2.61 24.23 8.03
N VAL A 62 3.66 24.29 7.21
CA VAL A 62 3.54 24.30 5.75
C VAL A 62 2.95 22.97 5.26
N ILE A 63 3.43 21.83 5.75
CA ILE A 63 2.90 20.50 5.39
C ILE A 63 1.41 20.42 5.76
N LEU A 64 1.02 20.78 6.97
CA LEU A 64 -0.39 20.78 7.39
C LEU A 64 -1.25 21.73 6.56
N GLY A 65 -0.72 22.91 6.20
CA GLY A 65 -1.37 23.86 5.30
C GLY A 65 -1.62 23.27 3.91
N THR A 66 -0.59 22.66 3.30
CA THR A 66 -0.71 22.02 1.98
C THR A 66 -1.69 20.83 1.99
N MET A 67 -1.68 20.01 3.06
CA MET A 67 -2.63 18.90 3.22
C MET A 67 -4.07 19.39 3.40
N ALA A 68 -4.28 20.52 4.09
CA ALA A 68 -5.60 21.14 4.25
C ALA A 68 -6.12 21.74 2.93
N ILE A 69 -5.23 22.36 2.14
CA ILE A 69 -5.54 22.89 0.81
C ILE A 69 -5.87 21.75 -0.15
N TRP A 70 -5.09 20.66 -0.15
CA TRP A 70 -5.36 19.47 -0.97
C TRP A 70 -6.69 18.82 -0.60
N LYS A 71 -6.98 18.68 0.71
CA LYS A 71 -8.25 18.15 1.21
C LYS A 71 -9.45 19.02 0.81
N SER A 72 -9.25 20.32 0.67
CA SER A 72 -10.29 21.25 0.23
C SER A 72 -10.50 21.24 -1.30
N ASN A 73 -9.46 20.97 -2.08
CA ASN A 73 -9.52 20.94 -3.54
C ASN A 73 -9.97 19.59 -4.12
N SER A 74 -10.04 18.53 -3.30
CA SER A 74 -10.51 17.20 -3.70
C SER A 74 -12.02 16.96 -3.46
N GLY A 75 -12.77 18.01 -3.11
CA GLY A 75 -14.20 17.94 -2.83
C GLY A 75 -15.07 18.57 -3.92
N SER A 76 -15.28 17.88 -5.05
CA SER A 76 -16.53 18.00 -5.82
C SER A 76 -16.68 16.90 -6.88
N ASN A 77 -17.56 15.93 -6.59
CA ASN A 77 -18.46 15.36 -7.58
C ASN A 77 -19.82 15.20 -6.87
N PRO A 78 -20.88 15.91 -7.29
CA PRO A 78 -22.16 15.83 -6.63
C PRO A 78 -22.86 14.52 -6.99
N LEU A 79 -23.11 13.73 -5.94
CA LEU A 79 -24.08 12.65 -5.91
C LEU A 79 -25.46 13.22 -6.27
N LYS A 80 -25.98 12.88 -7.45
CA LYS A 80 -27.38 13.16 -7.82
C LYS A 80 -28.27 12.19 -7.04
N ASN A 81 -28.88 12.68 -5.97
CA ASN A 81 -29.79 11.93 -5.12
C ASN A 81 -31.22 12.39 -5.43
N ASP A 82 -31.88 11.73 -6.37
CA ASP A 82 -33.29 12.00 -6.66
C ASP A 82 -34.15 11.35 -5.57
N THR A 83 -34.65 12.21 -4.69
CA THR A 83 -35.61 11.92 -3.62
C THR A 83 -36.99 11.71 -4.24
N PHE A 84 -37.55 10.50 -4.13
CA PHE A 84 -38.97 10.26 -4.40
C PHE A 84 -39.82 10.55 -3.14
N PRO A 85 -40.94 11.31 -3.24
CA PRO A 85 -41.80 11.58 -2.10
C PRO A 85 -42.74 10.41 -1.80
N SER A 86 -42.89 10.16 -0.50
CA SER A 86 -43.81 9.20 0.10
C SER A 86 -45.21 9.81 0.29
N ARG A 87 -46.25 9.13 -0.23
CA ARG A 87 -47.69 9.19 0.11
C ARG A 87 -48.34 8.07 -0.73
N ASN A 88 -49.23 7.18 -0.31
CA ASN A 88 -50.04 6.93 0.88
C ASN A 88 -50.64 5.51 0.71
N LYS A 89 -50.84 4.78 1.81
CA LYS A 89 -51.70 3.58 1.87
C LYS A 89 -53.16 4.01 1.94
N GLU A 90 -54.04 3.39 1.14
CA GLU A 90 -55.31 2.87 1.62
C GLU A 90 -55.90 1.83 0.66
N ASN A 91 -56.56 0.85 1.26
CA ASN A 91 -57.05 -0.40 0.67
C ASN A 91 -58.33 -0.18 -0.16
N HIS A 92 -58.64 -1.06 -1.13
CA HIS A 92 -59.99 -1.63 -1.34
C HIS A 92 -60.00 -2.71 -2.44
N SER A 93 -60.30 -3.96 -2.01
CA SER A 93 -61.10 -5.02 -2.66
C SER A 93 -61.30 -5.09 -4.19
N LEU A 94 -60.95 -6.25 -4.78
CA LEU A 94 -61.57 -6.87 -5.97
C LEU A 94 -63.08 -7.16 -5.72
N PRO A 95 -63.98 -7.41 -6.71
CA PRO A 95 -63.74 -8.20 -7.94
C PRO A 95 -64.49 -7.78 -9.24
N THR A 96 -64.13 -8.44 -10.36
CA THR A 96 -65.03 -9.04 -11.40
C THR A 96 -64.84 -8.58 -12.87
N GLN A 97 -64.48 -9.58 -13.69
CA GLN A 97 -64.77 -9.91 -15.11
C GLN A 97 -64.86 -8.88 -16.25
N SER A 98 -64.29 -9.32 -17.38
CA SER A 98 -64.89 -9.44 -18.74
C SER A 98 -64.27 -8.60 -19.85
N SER A 99 -63.56 -9.31 -20.75
CA SER A 99 -63.68 -9.29 -22.22
C SER A 99 -63.62 -7.96 -22.98
N LEU A 100 -62.58 -7.75 -23.81
CA LEU A 100 -62.66 -7.84 -25.28
C LEU A 100 -61.29 -7.48 -25.92
N GLU A 101 -60.96 -8.21 -26.99
CA GLU A 101 -59.75 -8.10 -27.81
C GLU A 101 -59.61 -6.74 -28.50
N ASP A 102 -58.36 -6.31 -28.76
CA ASP A 102 -57.97 -5.92 -30.12
C ASP A 102 -56.44 -5.85 -30.34
N HIS A 103 -56.11 -6.10 -31.60
CA HIS A 103 -54.84 -6.41 -32.26
C HIS A 103 -53.62 -5.50 -31.98
N VAL A 104 -52.40 -6.08 -31.97
CA VAL A 104 -51.26 -5.77 -32.89
C VAL A 104 -50.00 -6.61 -32.53
N THR A 105 -49.32 -7.04 -33.62
CA THR A 105 -48.14 -7.88 -33.94
C THR A 105 -46.92 -7.93 -32.95
N PRO A 106 -46.05 -8.96 -33.06
CA PRO A 106 -45.18 -9.44 -32.00
C PRO A 106 -43.84 -8.70 -31.93
N THR A 107 -43.58 -8.05 -30.79
CA THR A 107 -42.22 -7.63 -30.43
C THR A 107 -41.46 -8.88 -29.99
N LYS A 108 -40.73 -9.46 -30.94
CA LYS A 108 -39.69 -10.47 -30.72
C LYS A 108 -38.76 -9.93 -29.63
N SER A 109 -38.96 -10.40 -28.40
CA SER A 109 -38.05 -10.07 -27.31
C SER A 109 -36.66 -10.51 -27.75
N LEU A 110 -35.72 -9.58 -27.71
CA LEU A 110 -34.31 -9.88 -27.89
C LEU A 110 -33.95 -10.82 -26.74
N ARG A 111 -34.05 -12.13 -26.98
CA ARG A 111 -33.29 -13.08 -26.19
C ARG A 111 -31.84 -12.73 -26.49
N THR A 112 -31.26 -11.90 -25.64
CA THR A 112 -29.82 -11.85 -25.47
C THR A 112 -29.44 -13.23 -24.96
N THR A 113 -29.26 -14.15 -25.91
CA THR A 113 -28.54 -15.39 -25.70
C THR A 113 -27.23 -14.94 -25.09
N GLY A 114 -27.05 -15.21 -23.80
CA GLY A 114 -25.84 -14.88 -23.09
C GLY A 114 -24.70 -15.61 -23.78
N ASP A 115 -24.01 -14.88 -24.65
CA ASP A 115 -22.64 -15.18 -25.00
C ASP A 115 -21.87 -14.90 -23.72
N PHE A 116 -21.72 -15.95 -22.91
CA PHE A 116 -20.93 -15.92 -21.68
C PHE A 116 -19.49 -15.77 -22.13
N SER A 117 -19.10 -14.52 -22.37
CA SER A 117 -17.81 -14.17 -22.88
C SER A 117 -16.75 -14.70 -21.92
N SER A 118 -15.70 -15.25 -22.51
CA SER A 118 -14.45 -15.69 -21.89
C SER A 118 -13.65 -14.52 -21.29
N SER A 119 -14.33 -13.54 -20.69
CA SER A 119 -13.78 -12.27 -20.24
C SER A 119 -14.14 -12.00 -18.78
N CYS A 120 -13.31 -11.20 -18.11
CA CYS A 120 -13.58 -10.82 -16.73
C CYS A 120 -14.74 -9.82 -16.63
N PRO A 121 -15.43 -9.76 -15.48
CA PRO A 121 -16.45 -8.75 -15.25
C PRO A 121 -15.88 -7.32 -15.36
N PRO A 122 -16.74 -6.31 -15.55
CA PRO A 122 -16.30 -4.91 -15.56
C PRO A 122 -15.50 -4.55 -14.30
N ASN A 123 -14.41 -3.80 -14.47
CA ASN A 123 -13.47 -3.37 -13.43
C ASN A 123 -12.59 -4.48 -12.82
N TRP A 124 -12.61 -5.69 -13.38
CA TRP A 124 -11.66 -6.75 -13.04
C TRP A 124 -10.52 -6.78 -14.07
N ILE A 125 -9.32 -7.08 -13.60
CA ILE A 125 -8.14 -7.21 -14.44
C ILE A 125 -8.01 -8.68 -14.86
N ILE A 126 -7.85 -8.92 -16.16
CA ILE A 126 -7.56 -10.25 -16.70
C ILE A 126 -6.06 -10.51 -16.56
N HIS A 127 -5.68 -11.64 -15.98
CA HIS A 127 -4.32 -12.17 -16.09
C HIS A 127 -4.37 -13.70 -16.21
N LYS A 128 -3.85 -14.23 -17.33
CA LYS A 128 -3.97 -15.65 -17.72
C LYS A 128 -5.43 -16.11 -17.67
N ASN A 129 -5.72 -17.16 -16.91
CA ASN A 129 -7.04 -17.77 -16.79
C ASN A 129 -7.85 -17.24 -15.60
N ASN A 130 -7.43 -16.12 -15.00
CA ASN A 130 -8.00 -15.57 -13.79
C ASN A 130 -8.40 -14.09 -13.96
N CYS A 131 -9.33 -13.68 -13.12
CA CYS A 131 -9.81 -12.32 -12.95
C CYS A 131 -9.45 -11.83 -11.56
N TYR A 132 -8.93 -10.61 -11.47
CA TYR A 132 -8.50 -10.00 -10.22
C TYR A 132 -9.21 -8.67 -9.98
N LEU A 133 -9.65 -8.43 -8.75
CA LEU A 133 -10.23 -7.16 -8.33
C LEU A 133 -9.46 -6.63 -7.12
N PHE A 134 -8.80 -5.49 -7.30
CA PHE A 134 -8.17 -4.74 -6.21
C PHE A 134 -9.25 -3.86 -5.58
N SER A 135 -9.63 -4.15 -4.34
CA SER A 135 -10.68 -3.42 -3.66
C SER A 135 -10.25 -1.99 -3.35
N THR A 136 -11.20 -1.05 -3.43
CA THR A 136 -10.98 0.35 -3.04
C THR A 136 -11.41 0.65 -1.61
N SER A 137 -12.03 -0.31 -0.91
CA SER A 137 -12.44 -0.17 0.50
C SER A 137 -11.42 -0.75 1.47
N LEU A 138 -11.15 -0.01 2.54
CA LEU A 138 -10.40 -0.49 3.71
C LEU A 138 -11.33 -1.30 4.63
N THR A 139 -11.04 -2.57 4.81
CA THR A 139 -11.87 -3.49 5.62
C THR A 139 -11.02 -4.50 6.38
N SER A 140 -11.60 -5.12 7.42
CA SER A 140 -10.96 -6.25 8.09
C SER A 140 -10.90 -7.47 7.18
N TRP A 141 -9.97 -8.40 7.44
CA TRP A 141 -9.78 -9.58 6.60
C TRP A 141 -11.08 -10.40 6.42
N ASN A 142 -11.82 -10.63 7.51
CA ASN A 142 -13.10 -11.35 7.47
C ASN A 142 -14.16 -10.62 6.62
N ARG A 143 -14.14 -9.28 6.63
CA ARG A 143 -15.07 -8.49 5.82
C ARG A 143 -14.66 -8.51 4.35
N SER A 144 -13.37 -8.42 4.05
CA SER A 144 -12.84 -8.56 2.69
C SER A 144 -13.17 -9.92 2.09
N LYS A 145 -12.97 -11.00 2.86
CA LYS A 145 -13.38 -12.36 2.49
C LYS A 145 -14.86 -12.41 2.10
N SER A 146 -15.73 -11.88 2.96
CA SER A 146 -17.17 -11.83 2.68
C SER A 146 -17.49 -11.02 1.41
N GLN A 147 -16.80 -9.91 1.17
CA GLN A 147 -16.98 -9.11 -0.05
C GLN A 147 -16.55 -9.87 -1.31
N CYS A 148 -15.41 -10.57 -1.29
CA CYS A 148 -15.00 -11.41 -2.41
C CYS A 148 -16.02 -12.54 -2.65
N SER A 149 -16.50 -13.21 -1.59
CA SER A 149 -17.50 -14.27 -1.73
C SER A 149 -18.83 -13.77 -2.33
N GLN A 150 -19.27 -12.56 -1.97
CA GLN A 150 -20.46 -11.93 -2.56
C GLN A 150 -20.32 -11.66 -4.07
N LEU A 151 -19.08 -11.58 -4.58
CA LEU A 151 -18.76 -11.40 -5.99
C LEU A 151 -18.47 -12.72 -6.72
N TYR A 152 -18.81 -13.86 -6.09
CA TYR A 152 -18.52 -15.21 -6.58
C TYR A 152 -17.02 -15.40 -6.85
N SER A 153 -16.20 -14.95 -5.90
CA SER A 153 -14.74 -14.98 -5.93
C SER A 153 -14.19 -15.29 -4.55
N ASN A 154 -12.89 -15.51 -4.46
CA ASN A 154 -12.19 -15.73 -3.19
C ASN A 154 -11.19 -14.60 -2.96
N LEU A 155 -10.68 -14.45 -1.74
CA LEU A 155 -9.47 -13.66 -1.57
C LEU A 155 -8.32 -14.32 -2.35
N LEU A 156 -7.42 -13.50 -2.89
CA LEU A 156 -6.30 -13.91 -3.74
C LEU A 156 -5.55 -15.10 -3.15
N LYS A 157 -5.42 -16.16 -3.95
CA LYS A 157 -4.48 -17.24 -3.71
C LYS A 157 -3.28 -17.05 -4.63
N ILE A 158 -2.08 -17.19 -4.11
CA ILE A 158 -0.86 -17.04 -4.92
C ILE A 158 -0.35 -18.45 -5.22
N ASP A 159 -0.64 -18.95 -6.41
CA ASP A 159 -0.31 -20.31 -6.86
C ASP A 159 1.01 -20.36 -7.66
N SER A 160 1.54 -19.22 -8.11
CA SER A 160 2.77 -19.18 -8.92
C SER A 160 3.61 -17.91 -8.74
N ALA A 161 4.89 -17.99 -9.11
CA ALA A 161 5.80 -16.83 -9.09
C ALA A 161 5.38 -15.76 -10.10
N GLU A 162 4.85 -16.16 -11.26
CA GLU A 162 4.37 -15.22 -12.28
C GLU A 162 3.13 -14.45 -11.81
N GLU A 163 2.25 -15.11 -11.05
CA GLU A 163 1.08 -14.46 -10.44
C GLU A 163 1.48 -13.47 -9.36
N LEU A 164 2.44 -13.84 -8.49
CA LEU A 164 3.02 -12.92 -7.51
C LEU A 164 3.62 -11.68 -8.21
N GLU A 165 4.40 -11.87 -9.28
CA GLU A 165 4.99 -10.75 -10.03
C GLU A 165 3.92 -9.84 -10.62
N PHE A 166 2.85 -10.41 -11.19
CA PHE A 166 1.71 -9.66 -11.70
C PHE A 166 1.06 -8.80 -10.61
N VAL A 167 0.80 -9.37 -9.44
CA VAL A 167 0.19 -8.67 -8.30
C VAL A 167 1.08 -7.51 -7.83
N VAL A 168 2.38 -7.78 -7.62
CA VAL A 168 3.36 -6.77 -7.19
C VAL A 168 3.45 -5.61 -8.19
N ARG A 169 3.47 -5.93 -9.49
CA ARG A 169 3.50 -4.91 -10.55
C ARG A 169 2.24 -4.05 -10.55
N HIS A 170 1.08 -4.62 -10.27
CA HIS A 170 -0.16 -3.85 -10.19
C HIS A 170 -0.17 -2.90 -8.98
N MET A 171 0.38 -3.37 -7.85
CA MET A 171 0.50 -2.60 -6.62
C MET A 171 1.56 -1.50 -6.68
N SER A 172 2.49 -1.51 -7.63
CA SER A 172 3.58 -0.52 -7.69
C SER A 172 3.10 0.93 -7.87
N SER A 173 1.87 1.11 -8.39
CA SER A 173 1.21 2.42 -8.51
C SER A 173 0.63 2.95 -7.18
N GLN A 174 0.56 2.09 -6.16
CA GLN A 174 -0.04 2.34 -4.86
C GLN A 174 0.90 1.86 -3.74
N PRO A 175 2.10 2.46 -3.60
CA PRO A 175 3.15 1.94 -2.74
C PRO A 175 2.81 1.97 -1.24
N ASP A 176 1.88 2.84 -0.83
CA ASP A 176 1.44 2.96 0.56
C ASP A 176 0.34 1.95 0.93
N ASN A 177 -0.20 1.21 -0.05
CA ASN A 177 -1.34 0.33 0.16
C ASN A 177 -0.89 -1.10 0.48
N SER A 178 -1.51 -1.68 1.51
CA SER A 178 -1.44 -3.10 1.82
C SER A 178 -2.72 -3.79 1.41
N PHE A 179 -2.63 -5.05 0.98
CA PHE A 179 -3.78 -5.80 0.47
C PHE A 179 -3.89 -7.17 1.14
N TRP A 180 -5.02 -7.45 1.75
CA TRP A 180 -5.39 -8.77 2.24
C TRP A 180 -5.37 -9.80 1.11
N ILE A 181 -4.79 -10.97 1.41
CA ILE A 181 -4.81 -12.17 0.57
C ILE A 181 -5.51 -13.31 1.31
N GLY A 182 -5.80 -14.41 0.61
CA GLY A 182 -6.62 -15.51 1.12
C GLY A 182 -5.97 -16.42 2.15
N LEU A 183 -4.87 -15.98 2.78
CA LEU A 183 -4.10 -16.78 3.72
C LEU A 183 -4.40 -16.40 5.16
N SER A 184 -4.72 -17.41 5.98
CA SER A 184 -5.05 -17.24 7.40
C SER A 184 -4.68 -18.48 8.22
N ARG A 185 -4.63 -18.37 9.55
CA ARG A 185 -4.47 -19.51 10.48
C ARG A 185 -5.45 -19.38 11.64
N HIS A 186 -5.82 -20.50 12.25
CA HIS A 186 -6.74 -20.50 13.40
C HIS A 186 -6.05 -20.17 14.74
N GLN A 187 -4.79 -20.57 14.88
CA GLN A 187 -3.98 -20.41 16.08
C GLN A 187 -2.58 -19.98 15.67
N THR A 188 -1.85 -19.26 16.52
CA THR A 188 -0.52 -18.73 16.21
C THR A 188 0.47 -19.84 15.79
N GLU A 189 0.42 -21.00 16.43
CA GLU A 189 1.28 -22.15 16.08
C GLU A 189 0.70 -23.06 14.99
N GLY A 190 -0.51 -22.76 14.49
CA GLY A 190 -1.18 -23.54 13.46
C GLY A 190 -0.62 -23.29 12.06
N PRO A 191 -0.89 -24.20 11.12
CA PRO A 191 -0.50 -24.01 9.72
C PRO A 191 -1.26 -22.84 9.10
N TRP A 192 -0.61 -22.15 8.17
CA TRP A 192 -1.25 -21.20 7.28
C TRP A 192 -2.05 -21.96 6.21
N LEU A 193 -3.30 -21.55 6.03
CA LEU A 193 -4.26 -22.17 5.13
C LEU A 193 -4.82 -21.13 4.15
N TRP A 194 -4.96 -21.56 2.89
CA TRP A 194 -5.71 -20.83 1.88
C TRP A 194 -7.22 -21.01 2.07
N GLU A 195 -8.03 -20.17 1.42
CA GLU A 195 -9.49 -20.26 1.54
C GLU A 195 -10.09 -21.57 1.02
N ASP A 196 -9.38 -22.26 0.13
CA ASP A 196 -9.74 -23.60 -0.39
C ASP A 196 -9.34 -24.74 0.56
N GLY A 197 -8.74 -24.43 1.71
CA GLY A 197 -8.26 -25.39 2.71
C GLY A 197 -6.88 -25.99 2.41
N SER A 198 -6.25 -25.64 1.29
CA SER A 198 -4.89 -26.10 0.99
C SER A 198 -3.87 -25.44 1.93
N VAL A 199 -2.86 -26.21 2.32
CA VAL A 199 -1.80 -25.76 3.22
C VAL A 199 -0.80 -24.89 2.46
N PHE A 200 -0.42 -23.76 3.05
CA PHE A 200 0.63 -22.90 2.52
C PHE A 200 1.99 -23.62 2.51
N SER A 201 2.73 -23.44 1.42
CA SER A 201 4.09 -23.92 1.28
C SER A 201 5.03 -22.73 1.06
N SER A 202 6.15 -22.72 1.77
CA SER A 202 7.13 -21.61 1.76
C SER A 202 8.06 -21.59 0.54
N ASN A 203 7.73 -22.34 -0.51
CA ASN A 203 8.53 -22.43 -1.74
C ASN A 203 8.40 -21.19 -2.63
N LEU A 204 7.25 -20.50 -2.57
CA LEU A 204 7.00 -19.29 -3.39
C LEU A 204 7.41 -18.00 -2.67
N PHE A 205 7.12 -17.89 -1.39
CA PHE A 205 7.44 -16.73 -0.59
C PHE A 205 7.51 -17.07 0.91
N GLN A 206 7.98 -16.12 1.71
CA GLN A 206 7.99 -16.21 3.16
C GLN A 206 7.04 -15.19 3.77
N ILE A 207 6.39 -15.56 4.86
CA ILE A 207 5.52 -14.68 5.65
C ILE A 207 6.38 -14.09 6.76
N ARG A 208 6.52 -12.76 6.78
CA ARG A 208 7.25 -12.06 7.84
C ARG A 208 6.32 -11.76 9.00
N SER A 209 6.80 -11.98 10.22
CA SER A 209 6.03 -11.61 11.40
C SER A 209 6.15 -10.12 11.69
N THR A 210 5.04 -9.55 12.13
CA THR A 210 4.89 -8.16 12.58
C THR A 210 4.54 -8.10 14.06
N GLU A 211 4.54 -9.25 14.74
CA GLU A 211 4.22 -9.36 16.15
C GLU A 211 5.24 -8.57 16.99
N THR A 212 4.73 -7.57 17.72
CA THR A 212 5.53 -6.78 18.66
C THR A 212 5.24 -7.16 20.13
N GLN A 213 4.16 -7.92 20.38
CA GLN A 213 3.77 -8.44 21.70
C GLN A 213 2.99 -9.76 21.58
N GLU A 214 3.24 -10.67 22.53
CA GLU A 214 2.79 -12.08 22.56
C GLU A 214 1.28 -12.32 22.75
N SER A 215 0.44 -11.27 22.84
CA SER A 215 -0.96 -11.43 23.28
C SER A 215 -1.99 -11.47 22.15
N SER A 216 -1.62 -11.15 20.92
CA SER A 216 -2.58 -11.00 19.84
C SER A 216 -2.19 -11.86 18.66
N SER A 217 -3.01 -12.87 18.35
CA SER A 217 -2.73 -13.79 17.26
C SER A 217 -2.82 -13.09 15.91
N HIS A 218 -1.66 -12.80 15.32
CA HIS A 218 -1.53 -12.34 13.94
C HIS A 218 -1.88 -13.51 13.02
N SER A 219 -3.17 -13.65 12.71
CA SER A 219 -3.75 -14.84 12.08
C SER A 219 -4.19 -14.62 10.64
N CYS A 220 -3.95 -13.45 10.08
CA CYS A 220 -4.28 -13.11 8.70
C CYS A 220 -3.07 -12.52 7.98
N VAL A 221 -3.08 -12.55 6.65
CA VAL A 221 -1.92 -12.18 5.85
C VAL A 221 -2.28 -11.14 4.80
N TRP A 222 -1.43 -10.12 4.69
CA TRP A 222 -1.47 -9.16 3.60
C TRP A 222 -0.16 -9.15 2.82
N ILE A 223 -0.21 -8.58 1.63
CA ILE A 223 0.96 -8.20 0.85
C ILE A 223 1.09 -6.68 0.85
N HIS A 224 2.31 -6.20 1.03
CA HIS A 224 2.68 -4.79 0.93
C HIS A 224 3.92 -4.67 0.06
N LEU A 225 3.80 -3.93 -1.05
CA LEU A 225 4.78 -3.94 -2.14
C LEU A 225 5.03 -5.38 -2.64
N SER A 226 6.17 -5.96 -2.31
CA SER A 226 6.56 -7.34 -2.64
C SER A 226 6.71 -8.24 -1.42
N ILE A 227 6.40 -7.75 -0.23
CA ILE A 227 6.65 -8.45 1.03
C ILE A 227 5.32 -8.87 1.65
N ILE A 228 5.28 -10.13 2.08
CA ILE A 228 4.11 -10.74 2.71
C ILE A 228 4.31 -10.72 4.23
N TYR A 229 3.29 -10.25 4.94
CA TYR A 229 3.33 -10.11 6.40
C TYR A 229 2.11 -10.76 7.05
N ASP A 230 2.32 -11.36 8.22
CA ASP A 230 1.21 -11.62 9.13
C ASP A 230 0.67 -10.31 9.71
N GLN A 231 -0.59 -10.33 10.13
CA GLN A 231 -1.26 -9.20 10.76
C GLN A 231 -2.46 -9.64 11.60
N LEU A 232 -2.91 -8.71 12.45
CA LEU A 232 -4.21 -8.77 13.09
C LEU A 232 -5.32 -8.66 12.05
N CYS A 233 -6.19 -9.68 12.00
CA CYS A 233 -7.31 -9.75 11.06
C CYS A 233 -8.28 -8.56 11.14
N SER A 234 -8.30 -7.84 12.26
CA SER A 234 -9.15 -6.67 12.49
C SER A 234 -8.61 -5.38 11.87
N VAL A 235 -7.33 -5.33 11.47
CA VAL A 235 -6.73 -4.13 10.89
C VAL A 235 -7.45 -3.80 9.57
N PRO A 236 -7.85 -2.53 9.34
CA PRO A 236 -8.39 -2.13 8.05
C PRO A 236 -7.30 -2.15 6.98
N SER A 237 -7.55 -2.86 5.88
CA SER A 237 -6.67 -2.90 4.72
C SER A 237 -7.47 -3.06 3.43
N TYR A 238 -6.83 -2.82 2.29
CA TYR A 238 -7.41 -3.17 0.99
C TYR A 238 -7.38 -4.69 0.82
N SER A 239 -7.94 -5.21 -0.26
CA SER A 239 -7.96 -6.65 -0.53
C SER A 239 -7.90 -6.93 -2.01
N ILE A 240 -7.45 -8.13 -2.36
CA ILE A 240 -7.47 -8.61 -3.75
C ILE A 240 -8.40 -9.80 -3.80
N CYS A 241 -9.44 -9.71 -4.63
CA CYS A 241 -10.30 -10.85 -4.94
C CYS A 241 -9.84 -11.50 -6.25
N GLU A 242 -9.99 -12.82 -6.33
CA GLU A 242 -9.61 -13.65 -7.47
C GLU A 242 -10.73 -14.62 -7.84
N LYS A 243 -10.97 -14.81 -9.14
CA LYS A 243 -11.78 -15.92 -9.65
C LYS A 243 -11.32 -16.41 -11.00
N LYS A 244 -11.52 -17.70 -11.27
CA LYS A 244 -11.17 -18.33 -12.55
C LYS A 244 -12.15 -17.91 -13.65
N LEU A 245 -11.63 -17.71 -14.86
CA LEU A 245 -12.45 -17.58 -16.06
C LEU A 245 -13.23 -18.87 -16.28
N SER A 246 -14.55 -18.74 -16.49
CA SER A 246 -15.37 -19.86 -16.93
C SER A 246 -15.15 -20.06 -18.42
N ILE A 247 -14.17 -20.90 -18.77
CA ILE A 247 -14.00 -21.36 -20.16
C ILE A 247 -15.02 -22.47 -20.38
N LYS A 248 -15.97 -22.25 -21.30
CA LYS A 248 -16.93 -23.27 -21.74
C LYS A 248 -16.28 -24.28 -22.66
#